data_AF-A0A1V2QJA9-F1
#
_entry.id   AF-A0A1V2QJA9-F1
#
_cell.length_a   1.000
_cell.length_b   1.000
_cell.length_c   1.000
_cell.angle_alpha   90.00
_cell.angle_beta   90.00
_cell.angle_gamma   90.00
#
_symmetry.space_group_name_H-M   'P 1'
#
loop_
_entity.id
_entity.type
_entity.pdbx_description
1 polymer ?
#
loop_
_entity_poly.entity_id
_entity_poly.type
_entity_poly.pdbx_seq_one_letter_code
_entity_poly.pdbx_strand_id
1 'polypeptide(L)'
;MIGRIEEALWGRALTLSERTATMMTHFVHEGDGNGLGSEAWHPNLLFVTVPDVPFDARGTARRFCEWATLLSHLPLAFCVQDGAEKVGIPWDWPNLRALFMAGSTKYKLSQEMADICREGKRRGLHIHGGRVNTLNRIRHMIRLECVDSIDGSGFDRWRDTYIGGGLEFVNHELLDAAAQGGLAVIE
;
A
#
# COMPACT_ATOMS: atom_id res chain seq x y z
N MET A 1 14.06 -5.92 3.49
CA MET A 1 14.94 -5.62 4.63
C MET A 1 14.91 -4.12 4.77
N ILE A 2 14.53 -3.57 5.93
CA ILE A 2 14.40 -2.11 6.10
C ILE A 2 15.72 -1.36 5.81
N GLY A 3 16.85 -2.07 5.78
CA GLY A 3 18.17 -1.56 5.45
C GLY A 3 18.27 -0.72 4.16
N ARG A 4 17.57 -1.05 3.06
CA ARG A 4 17.61 -0.18 1.86
C ARG A 4 16.94 1.17 2.08
N ILE A 5 15.83 1.19 2.81
CA ILE A 5 15.16 2.43 3.20
C ILE A 5 16.08 3.21 4.14
N GLU A 6 16.69 2.54 5.10
CA GLU A 6 17.59 3.20 6.05
C GLU A 6 18.81 3.79 5.36
N GLU A 7 19.41 3.05 4.44
CA GLU A 7 20.54 3.50 3.63
C GLU A 7 20.15 4.67 2.73
N ALA A 8 18.98 4.62 2.08
CA ALA A 8 18.48 5.74 1.30
C ALA A 8 18.22 6.99 2.15
N LEU A 9 17.68 6.84 3.36
CA LEU A 9 17.30 7.94 4.26
C LEU A 9 18.48 8.55 5.02
N TRP A 10 19.37 7.70 5.54
CA TRP A 10 20.41 8.08 6.51
C TRP A 10 21.83 7.68 6.08
N GLY A 11 22.00 7.04 4.91
CA GLY A 11 23.30 6.57 4.43
C GLY A 11 23.87 5.38 5.19
N ARG A 12 23.08 4.76 6.08
CA ARG A 12 23.43 3.57 6.85
C ARG A 12 22.18 2.87 7.39
N ALA A 13 22.31 1.59 7.74
CA ALA A 13 21.32 0.89 8.53
C ALA A 13 21.28 1.40 9.98
N LEU A 14 20.08 1.44 10.58
CA LEU A 14 19.88 1.80 11.99
C LEU A 14 19.96 0.57 12.88
N THR A 15 20.49 0.73 14.08
CA THR A 15 20.45 -0.28 15.15
C THR A 15 19.02 -0.44 15.70
N LEU A 16 18.75 -1.55 16.40
CA LEU A 16 17.45 -1.76 17.04
C LEU A 16 17.12 -0.62 18.03
N SER A 17 18.10 -0.19 18.83
CA SER A 17 17.92 0.93 19.77
C SER A 17 17.58 2.24 19.08
N GLU A 18 18.19 2.53 17.92
CA GLU A 18 17.89 3.73 17.14
C GLU A 18 16.49 3.67 16.53
N ARG A 19 16.03 2.49 16.11
CA ARG A 19 14.65 2.27 15.61
C ARG A 19 13.61 2.50 16.70
N THR A 20 13.93 2.15 17.95
CA THR A 20 13.00 2.26 19.08
C THR A 20 13.15 3.57 19.86
N ALA A 21 14.23 4.34 19.68
CA ALA A 21 14.49 5.57 20.45
C ALA A 21 13.38 6.62 20.29
N THR A 22 12.87 6.82 19.07
CA THR A 22 11.73 7.72 18.80
C THR A 22 10.44 7.26 19.48
N MET A 23 10.31 5.95 19.77
CA MET A 23 9.16 5.41 20.49
C MET A 23 9.28 5.56 22.00
N MET A 24 10.49 5.44 22.56
CA MET A 24 10.73 5.57 24.00
C MET A 24 10.42 6.99 24.51
N THR A 25 10.52 8.00 23.65
CA THR A 25 10.07 9.37 23.98
C THR A 25 8.55 9.54 24.03
N HIS A 26 7.77 8.60 23.49
CA HIS A 26 6.30 8.67 23.44
C HIS A 26 5.61 7.66 24.36
N PHE A 27 6.31 6.63 24.85
CA PHE A 27 5.79 5.68 25.83
C PHE A 27 6.56 5.75 27.14
N VAL A 28 6.20 6.75 27.95
CA VAL A 28 6.26 6.59 29.41
C VAL A 28 4.84 6.28 29.86
N HIS A 29 4.44 5.02 29.67
CA HIS A 29 3.34 4.45 30.43
C HIS A 29 3.70 3.01 30.75
N GLU A 30 3.86 2.73 32.04
CA GLU A 30 4.02 1.39 32.58
C GLU A 30 2.82 0.54 32.17
N GLY A 31 3.10 -0.51 31.40
CA GLY A 31 2.11 -1.46 30.91
C GLY A 31 2.83 -2.77 30.59
N ASP A 32 2.48 -3.79 31.36
CA ASP A 32 3.08 -5.12 31.43
C ASP A 32 3.44 -5.73 30.06
N GLY A 33 4.74 -5.75 29.76
CA GLY A 33 5.56 -6.93 29.48
C GLY A 33 5.08 -8.06 28.55
N ASN A 34 3.92 -7.99 27.90
CA ASN A 34 3.44 -9.03 27.00
C ASN A 34 3.69 -8.62 25.55
N GLY A 35 4.54 -9.42 24.90
CA GLY A 35 5.00 -9.23 23.54
C GLY A 35 3.86 -9.05 22.54
N LEU A 36 4.18 -8.29 21.48
CA LEU A 36 3.40 -8.07 20.28
C LEU A 36 2.97 -9.42 19.66
N GLY A 37 1.83 -9.95 20.10
CA GLY A 37 1.38 -11.30 19.79
C GLY A 37 -0.15 -11.38 19.61
N SER A 38 -0.53 -11.61 18.35
CA SER A 38 -1.72 -12.35 17.90
C SER A 38 -3.11 -11.99 18.45
N GLU A 39 -3.55 -10.74 18.31
CA GLU A 39 -4.97 -10.54 18.05
C GLU A 39 -5.19 -10.69 16.54
N ALA A 40 -6.03 -11.65 16.15
CA ALA A 40 -6.50 -11.70 14.77
C ALA A 40 -7.22 -10.37 14.51
N TRP A 41 -6.68 -9.57 13.59
CA TRP A 41 -7.36 -8.36 13.15
C TRP A 41 -8.80 -8.72 12.77
N HIS A 42 -9.72 -7.77 12.94
CA HIS A 42 -11.07 -8.00 12.48
C HIS A 42 -11.04 -8.51 11.04
N PRO A 43 -11.72 -9.61 10.67
CA PRO A 43 -11.54 -10.27 9.38
C PRO A 43 -11.87 -9.36 8.18
N ASN A 44 -12.67 -8.31 8.41
CA ASN A 44 -12.99 -7.30 7.40
C ASN A 44 -12.01 -6.12 7.34
N LEU A 45 -10.99 -6.06 8.22
CA LEU A 45 -9.95 -5.04 8.19
C LEU A 45 -8.82 -5.49 7.25
N LEU A 46 -8.88 -5.07 5.99
CA LEU A 46 -7.89 -5.45 4.98
C LEU A 46 -6.51 -4.84 5.25
N PHE A 47 -6.46 -3.54 5.52
CA PHE A 47 -5.24 -2.80 5.83
C PHE A 47 -5.54 -1.41 6.41
N VAL A 48 -4.52 -0.78 6.98
CA VAL A 48 -4.48 0.62 7.41
C VAL A 48 -3.27 1.28 6.74
N THR A 49 -3.51 2.36 5.99
CA THR A 49 -2.43 3.15 5.39
C THR A 49 -1.59 3.83 6.46
N VAL A 50 -0.31 3.53 6.49
CA VAL A 50 0.65 4.28 7.31
C VAL A 50 0.77 5.69 6.72
N PRO A 51 0.88 6.76 7.54
CA PRO A 51 0.99 8.12 7.03
C PRO A 51 2.05 8.28 5.96
N ASP A 52 1.77 9.09 4.94
CA ASP A 52 2.61 9.30 3.78
C ASP A 52 2.83 10.77 3.46
N VAL A 53 3.71 11.05 2.49
CA VAL A 53 3.92 12.38 1.93
C VAL A 53 3.60 12.31 0.43
N PRO A 54 2.51 12.95 -0.03
CA PRO A 54 2.14 12.93 -1.43
C PRO A 54 3.28 13.30 -2.37
N PHE A 55 3.51 12.46 -3.37
CA PHE A 55 4.52 12.62 -4.43
C PHE A 55 5.97 12.57 -3.95
N ASP A 56 6.22 12.10 -2.72
CA ASP A 56 7.56 12.02 -2.14
C ASP A 56 7.80 10.65 -1.48
N ALA A 57 8.52 9.77 -2.18
CA ALA A 57 8.90 8.46 -1.64
C ALA A 57 9.81 8.56 -0.41
N ARG A 58 10.71 9.56 -0.35
CA ARG A 58 11.65 9.73 0.76
C ARG A 58 10.92 10.18 2.02
N GLY A 59 10.07 11.20 1.88
CA GLY A 59 9.19 11.66 2.96
C GLY A 59 8.28 10.53 3.45
N THR A 60 7.73 9.73 2.55
CA THR A 60 6.85 8.60 2.88
C THR A 60 7.59 7.48 3.62
N ALA A 61 8.79 7.13 3.19
CA ALA A 61 9.60 6.14 3.90
C ALA A 61 9.96 6.61 5.32
N ARG A 62 10.27 7.90 5.48
CA ARG A 62 10.48 8.49 6.82
C ARG A 62 9.22 8.39 7.68
N ARG A 63 8.05 8.74 7.15
CA ARG A 63 6.78 8.59 7.88
C ARG A 63 6.49 7.12 8.23
N PHE A 64 6.80 6.19 7.33
CA PHE A 64 6.65 4.78 7.63
C PHE A 64 7.52 4.37 8.83
N CYS A 65 8.79 4.76 8.86
CA CYS A 65 9.67 4.48 10.00
C CYS A 65 9.17 5.13 11.31
N GLU A 66 8.64 6.35 11.25
CA GLU A 66 8.11 7.07 12.43
C GLU A 66 6.85 6.40 13.01
N TRP A 67 5.95 5.88 12.15
CA TRP A 67 4.61 5.47 12.55
C TRP A 67 4.38 3.96 12.58
N ALA A 68 5.08 3.17 11.77
CA ALA A 68 4.76 1.75 11.57
C ALA A 68 4.88 0.93 12.87
N THR A 69 5.76 1.31 13.79
CA THR A 69 5.89 0.60 15.07
C THR A 69 4.76 0.96 16.05
N LEU A 70 4.25 2.19 16.02
CA LEU A 70 3.04 2.58 16.78
C LEU A 70 1.81 1.82 16.29
N LEU A 71 1.77 1.54 14.99
CA LEU A 71 0.71 0.81 14.30
C LEU A 71 1.01 -0.69 14.17
N SER A 72 2.00 -1.22 14.90
CA SER A 72 2.47 -2.63 14.77
C SER A 72 1.39 -3.68 15.08
N HIS A 73 0.31 -3.27 15.75
CA HIS A 73 -0.84 -4.11 16.07
C HIS A 73 -1.89 -4.16 14.93
N LEU A 74 -1.68 -3.49 13.78
CA LEU A 74 -2.62 -3.40 12.66
C LEU A 74 -2.05 -3.98 11.35
N PRO A 75 -2.87 -4.37 10.35
CA PRO A 75 -2.39 -4.74 9.03
C PRO A 75 -1.96 -3.48 8.27
N LEU A 76 -0.68 -3.31 7.96
CA LEU A 76 -0.18 -2.06 7.38
C LEU A 76 -0.23 -2.05 5.85
N ALA A 77 -0.56 -0.88 5.30
CA ALA A 77 -0.32 -0.54 3.91
C ALA A 77 0.77 0.54 3.79
N PHE A 78 1.73 0.31 2.90
CA PHE A 78 2.73 1.32 2.52
C PHE A 78 2.28 2.07 1.26
N CYS A 79 2.26 3.40 1.32
CA CYS A 79 1.96 4.24 0.17
C CYS A 79 3.17 4.32 -0.78
N VAL A 80 3.04 3.75 -1.97
CA VAL A 80 4.07 3.85 -3.02
C VAL A 80 3.95 5.22 -3.68
N GLN A 81 4.89 6.11 -3.39
CA GLN A 81 4.94 7.49 -3.90
C GLN A 81 6.07 7.67 -4.94
N ASP A 82 6.10 8.80 -5.63
CA ASP A 82 7.05 9.08 -6.72
C ASP A 82 8.52 8.87 -6.28
N GLY A 83 9.25 8.04 -7.03
CA GLY A 83 10.67 7.71 -6.80
C GLY A 83 10.93 6.57 -5.81
N ALA A 84 9.97 5.66 -5.64
CA ALA A 84 10.04 4.59 -4.65
C ALA A 84 11.16 3.58 -4.93
N GLU A 85 11.56 3.33 -6.17
CA GLU A 85 12.67 2.42 -6.49
C GLU A 85 13.99 2.89 -5.87
N LYS A 86 14.24 4.20 -5.89
CA LYS A 86 15.45 4.80 -5.32
C LYS A 86 15.50 4.73 -3.79
N VAL A 87 14.33 4.74 -3.14
CA VAL A 87 14.21 4.74 -1.67
C VAL A 87 14.05 3.32 -1.12
N GLY A 88 13.36 2.46 -1.86
CA GLY A 88 13.00 1.11 -1.47
C GLY A 88 11.60 1.00 -0.85
N ILE A 89 11.13 -0.23 -0.78
CA ILE A 89 9.87 -0.64 -0.16
C ILE A 89 10.20 -1.49 1.09
N PRO A 90 9.47 -1.37 2.22
CA PRO A 90 9.76 -2.10 3.44
C PRO A 90 9.25 -3.56 3.38
N TRP A 91 9.69 -4.31 2.37
CA TRP A 91 9.15 -5.64 2.02
C TRP A 91 9.07 -6.65 3.16
N ASP A 92 9.99 -6.57 4.11
CA ASP A 92 10.11 -7.55 5.21
C ASP A 92 9.55 -6.99 6.54
N TRP A 93 8.75 -5.91 6.48
CA TRP A 93 8.11 -5.38 7.68
C TRP A 93 7.01 -6.36 8.15
N PRO A 94 7.02 -6.82 9.41
CA PRO A 94 6.31 -8.03 9.83
C PRO A 94 4.81 -8.08 9.52
N ASN A 95 4.13 -6.93 9.62
CA ASN A 95 2.70 -6.77 9.41
C ASN A 95 2.37 -5.92 8.17
N LEU A 96 3.30 -5.79 7.21
CA LEU A 96 2.96 -5.22 5.90
C LEU A 96 2.04 -6.20 5.17
N ARG A 97 0.83 -5.73 4.83
CA ARG A 97 -0.21 -6.52 4.16
C ARG A 97 -0.64 -5.94 2.82
N ALA A 98 -0.37 -4.67 2.57
CA ALA A 98 -0.75 -4.05 1.32
C ALA A 98 0.26 -3.02 0.80
N LEU A 99 0.23 -2.81 -0.52
CA LEU A 99 0.78 -1.61 -1.15
C LEU A 99 -0.37 -0.73 -1.62
N PHE A 100 -0.33 0.53 -1.22
CA PHE A 100 -1.26 1.55 -1.69
C PHE A 100 -0.58 2.29 -2.84
N MET A 101 -1.07 2.13 -4.06
CA MET A 101 -0.60 2.86 -5.24
C MET A 101 -0.96 4.33 -5.07
N ALA A 102 -0.02 5.10 -4.53
CA ALA A 102 -0.13 6.53 -4.34
C ALA A 102 0.59 7.26 -5.49
N GLY A 103 1.12 8.45 -5.24
CA GLY A 103 1.90 9.18 -6.23
C GLY A 103 1.09 9.95 -7.26
N SER A 104 1.80 10.63 -8.13
CA SER A 104 1.24 11.46 -9.18
C SER A 104 0.51 10.61 -10.22
N THR A 105 -0.35 11.24 -11.01
CA THR A 105 -0.99 10.55 -12.16
C THR A 105 0.05 9.92 -13.07
N LYS A 106 1.15 10.63 -13.35
CA LYS A 106 2.23 10.16 -14.21
C LYS A 106 2.92 8.94 -13.61
N TYR A 107 3.20 8.98 -12.30
CA TYR A 107 3.90 7.91 -11.61
C TYR A 107 3.05 6.65 -11.45
N LYS A 108 1.75 6.78 -11.15
CA LYS A 108 0.83 5.63 -11.12
C LYS A 108 0.78 4.84 -12.44
N LEU A 109 1.02 5.51 -13.56
CA LEU A 109 1.02 4.92 -14.91
C LEU A 109 2.41 4.51 -15.39
N SER A 110 3.43 4.62 -14.52
CA SER A 110 4.82 4.29 -14.87
C SER A 110 5.10 2.80 -14.78
N GLN A 111 6.14 2.37 -15.49
CA GLN A 111 6.63 0.99 -15.39
C GLN A 111 7.15 0.66 -13.99
N GLU A 112 7.82 1.62 -13.32
CA GLU A 112 8.32 1.47 -11.95
C GLU A 112 7.19 1.09 -10.98
N MET A 113 6.06 1.80 -11.03
CA MET A 113 4.90 1.47 -10.21
C MET A 113 4.37 0.07 -10.52
N ALA A 114 4.25 -0.28 -11.81
CA ALA A 114 3.75 -1.59 -12.23
C ALA A 114 4.64 -2.73 -11.71
N ASP A 115 5.97 -2.58 -11.80
CA ASP A 115 6.93 -3.59 -11.36
C ASP A 115 6.94 -3.76 -9.84
N ILE A 116 6.86 -2.65 -9.09
CA ILE A 116 6.70 -2.68 -7.63
C ILE A 116 5.40 -3.40 -7.24
N CYS A 117 4.29 -3.11 -7.91
CA CYS A 117 3.00 -3.75 -7.59
C CYS A 117 3.00 -5.24 -7.92
N ARG A 118 3.60 -5.66 -9.04
CA ARG A 118 3.77 -7.08 -9.39
C ARG A 118 4.68 -7.79 -8.38
N GLU A 119 5.75 -7.16 -7.92
CA GLU A 119 6.58 -7.69 -6.83
C GLU A 119 5.79 -7.83 -5.54
N GLY A 120 4.98 -6.82 -5.18
CA GLY A 120 4.09 -6.89 -4.02
C GLY A 120 3.10 -8.06 -4.14
N LYS A 121 2.50 -8.25 -5.31
CA LYS A 121 1.59 -9.36 -5.55
C LYS A 121 2.29 -10.72 -5.45
N ARG A 122 3.51 -10.86 -6.00
CA ARG A 122 4.33 -12.07 -5.83
C ARG A 122 4.69 -12.38 -4.38
N ARG A 123 4.72 -11.37 -3.50
CA ARG A 123 4.92 -11.51 -2.05
C ARG A 123 3.62 -11.74 -1.27
N GLY A 124 2.49 -11.85 -1.95
CA GLY A 124 1.18 -12.04 -1.30
C GLY A 124 0.64 -10.77 -0.64
N LEU A 125 1.11 -9.58 -1.04
CA LEU A 125 0.52 -8.31 -0.61
C LEU A 125 -0.73 -7.99 -1.43
N HIS A 126 -1.70 -7.35 -0.77
CA HIS A 126 -2.85 -6.74 -1.40
C HIS A 126 -2.45 -5.44 -2.12
N ILE A 127 -2.84 -5.25 -3.36
CA ILE A 127 -2.52 -4.04 -4.12
C ILE A 127 -3.76 -3.17 -4.26
N HIS A 128 -3.70 -1.96 -3.72
CA HIS A 128 -4.81 -1.01 -3.73
C HIS A 128 -4.51 0.22 -4.60
N GLY A 129 -5.35 0.50 -5.59
CA GLY A 129 -5.26 1.65 -6.47
C GLY A 129 -5.92 2.91 -5.87
N GLY A 130 -5.12 3.88 -5.44
CA GLY A 130 -5.63 5.09 -4.80
C GLY A 130 -6.16 6.17 -5.76
N ARG A 131 -7.28 6.82 -5.40
CA ARG A 131 -7.90 7.98 -6.08
C ARG A 131 -8.20 7.73 -7.57
N VAL A 132 -8.78 6.57 -7.86
CA VAL A 132 -9.21 6.12 -9.19
C VAL A 132 -10.60 6.68 -9.51
N ASN A 133 -10.64 7.91 -10.02
CA ASN A 133 -11.90 8.63 -10.30
C ASN A 133 -12.35 8.63 -11.77
N THR A 134 -11.67 7.89 -12.66
CA THR A 134 -12.00 7.88 -14.09
C THR A 134 -12.02 6.46 -14.65
N LEU A 135 -12.90 6.20 -15.61
CA LEU A 135 -13.01 4.90 -16.29
C LEU A 135 -11.69 4.47 -16.94
N ASN A 136 -10.95 5.41 -17.54
CA ASN A 136 -9.62 5.14 -18.09
C ASN A 136 -8.63 4.65 -17.03
N ARG A 137 -8.71 5.17 -15.81
CA ARG A 137 -7.87 4.72 -14.71
C ARG A 137 -8.30 3.34 -14.22
N ILE A 138 -9.61 3.07 -14.12
CA ILE A 138 -10.14 1.74 -13.78
C ILE A 138 -9.63 0.69 -14.77
N ARG A 139 -9.78 0.95 -16.07
CA ARG A 139 -9.27 0.08 -17.13
C ARG A 139 -7.76 -0.18 -17.01
N HIS A 140 -6.99 0.86 -16.72
CA HIS A 140 -5.56 0.70 -16.49
C HIS A 140 -5.26 -0.21 -15.30
N MET A 141 -5.95 -0.05 -14.16
CA MET A 141 -5.76 -0.90 -12.98
C MET A 141 -6.08 -2.36 -13.28
N ILE A 142 -7.17 -2.62 -14.01
CA ILE A 142 -7.54 -3.99 -14.43
C ILE A 142 -6.44 -4.60 -15.31
N ARG A 143 -5.94 -3.86 -16.30
CA ARG A 143 -4.88 -4.32 -17.22
C ARG A 143 -3.51 -4.54 -16.58
N LEU A 144 -3.28 -4.04 -15.36
CA LEU A 144 -2.06 -4.37 -14.63
C LEU A 144 -2.07 -5.80 -14.08
N GLU A 145 -3.26 -6.43 -13.97
CA GLU A 145 -3.48 -7.81 -13.52
C GLU A 145 -3.00 -8.12 -12.09
N CYS A 146 -2.46 -7.11 -11.39
CA CYS A 146 -1.96 -7.22 -10.03
C CYS A 146 -2.72 -6.35 -9.02
N VAL A 147 -3.70 -5.56 -9.43
CA VAL A 147 -4.48 -4.66 -8.57
C VAL A 147 -5.73 -5.36 -8.04
N ASP A 148 -5.90 -5.37 -6.73
CA ASP A 148 -6.98 -6.10 -6.03
C ASP A 148 -8.20 -5.24 -5.70
N SER A 149 -7.98 -3.93 -5.53
CA SER A 149 -9.06 -2.99 -5.18
C SER A 149 -8.68 -1.57 -5.57
N ILE A 150 -9.67 -0.68 -5.64
CA ILE A 150 -9.48 0.74 -5.90
C ILE A 150 -10.37 1.57 -4.96
N ASP A 151 -9.98 2.81 -4.68
CA ASP A 151 -10.85 3.83 -4.08
C ASP A 151 -10.96 5.06 -4.98
N GLY A 152 -11.91 5.94 -4.67
CA GLY A 152 -12.08 7.17 -5.44
C GLY A 152 -13.18 8.03 -4.86
N SER A 153 -12.91 9.33 -4.74
CA SER A 153 -13.88 10.32 -4.24
C SER A 153 -15.24 10.28 -4.94
N GLY A 154 -15.30 9.88 -6.22
CA GLY A 154 -16.55 9.62 -6.93
C GLY A 154 -17.37 8.49 -6.29
N PHE A 155 -16.72 7.38 -5.98
CA PHE A 155 -17.35 6.20 -5.38
C PHE A 155 -17.61 6.35 -3.87
N ASP A 156 -16.82 7.17 -3.18
CA ASP A 156 -16.96 7.38 -1.74
C ASP A 156 -18.02 8.46 -1.43
N ARG A 157 -17.84 9.66 -1.99
CA ARG A 157 -18.68 10.83 -1.68
C ARG A 157 -20.00 10.83 -2.44
N TRP A 158 -19.99 10.29 -3.66
CA TRP A 158 -21.13 10.32 -4.59
C TRP A 158 -21.54 8.91 -5.00
N ARG A 159 -21.48 7.99 -4.02
CA ARG A 159 -21.71 6.56 -4.22
C ARG A 159 -23.00 6.26 -4.96
N ASP A 160 -24.10 6.90 -4.57
CA ASP A 160 -25.43 6.63 -5.14
C ASP A 160 -25.53 7.06 -6.61
N THR A 161 -24.64 7.97 -7.04
CA THR A 161 -24.56 8.43 -8.43
C THR A 161 -23.63 7.56 -9.27
N TYR A 162 -22.45 7.20 -8.75
CA TYR A 162 -21.38 6.61 -9.58
C TYR A 162 -21.09 5.14 -9.33
N ILE A 163 -21.51 4.55 -8.20
CA ILE A 163 -21.14 3.16 -7.87
C ILE A 163 -21.74 2.16 -8.87
N GLY A 164 -23.00 2.34 -9.28
CA GLY A 164 -23.68 1.42 -10.21
C GLY A 164 -22.95 1.31 -11.55
N GLY A 165 -22.79 2.45 -12.25
CA GLY A 165 -22.06 2.48 -13.52
C GLY A 165 -20.58 2.10 -13.38
N GLY A 166 -19.95 2.38 -12.23
CA GLY A 166 -18.59 1.95 -11.94
C GLY A 166 -18.47 0.43 -11.87
N LEU A 167 -19.39 -0.25 -11.17
CA LEU A 167 -19.43 -1.71 -11.07
C LEU A 167 -19.72 -2.38 -12.42
N GLU A 168 -20.67 -1.84 -13.19
CA GLU A 168 -20.97 -2.33 -14.55
C GLU A 168 -19.74 -2.26 -15.45
N PHE A 169 -19.01 -1.15 -15.40
CA PHE A 169 -17.79 -0.98 -16.18
C PHE A 169 -16.67 -1.93 -15.75
N VAL A 170 -16.45 -2.10 -14.44
CA VAL A 170 -15.45 -3.06 -13.92
C VAL A 170 -15.78 -4.48 -14.40
N ASN A 171 -17.04 -4.90 -14.30
CA ASN A 171 -17.46 -6.23 -14.72
C ASN A 171 -17.24 -6.45 -16.22
N HIS A 172 -17.60 -5.47 -17.06
CA HIS A 172 -17.36 -5.53 -18.50
C HIS A 172 -15.87 -5.68 -18.84
N GLU A 173 -15.01 -4.83 -18.26
CA GLU A 173 -13.57 -4.86 -18.56
C GLU A 173 -12.88 -6.14 -18.05
N LEU A 174 -13.34 -6.72 -16.94
CA LEU A 174 -12.83 -8.01 -16.45
C LEU A 174 -13.21 -9.16 -17.39
N LEU A 175 -14.46 -9.20 -17.85
CA LEU A 175 -14.92 -10.20 -18.82
C LEU A 175 -14.17 -10.08 -20.15
N ASP A 176 -13.96 -8.86 -20.64
CA ASP A 176 -13.19 -8.60 -21.85
C ASP A 176 -11.73 -9.07 -21.72
N ALA A 177 -11.09 -8.79 -20.58
CA ALA A 177 -9.71 -9.20 -20.32
C ALA A 177 -9.58 -10.73 -20.17
N ALA A 178 -10.57 -11.40 -19.57
CA ALA A 178 -10.62 -12.85 -19.51
C ALA A 178 -10.80 -13.48 -20.90
N ALA A 179 -11.69 -12.94 -21.73
CA ALA A 179 -11.94 -13.43 -23.09
C ALA A 179 -10.71 -13.30 -24.02
N GLN A 180 -9.83 -12.33 -23.76
CA GLN A 180 -8.58 -12.12 -24.50
C GLN A 180 -7.43 -13.00 -24.01
N GLY A 181 -7.66 -13.89 -23.03
CA GLY A 181 -6.68 -14.86 -22.52
C GLY A 181 -5.76 -14.32 -21.43
N GLY A 182 -6.09 -13.18 -20.79
CA GLY A 182 -5.23 -12.51 -19.79
C GLY A 182 -5.56 -12.79 -18.32
N LEU A 183 -6.78 -13.22 -17.98
CA LEU A 183 -7.17 -13.50 -16.59
C LEU A 183 -7.57 -14.96 -16.38
N ALA A 184 -6.88 -15.63 -15.47
CA ALA A 184 -7.41 -16.80 -14.79
C ALA A 184 -8.55 -16.33 -13.88
N VAL A 185 -9.79 -16.66 -14.24
CA VAL A 185 -10.94 -16.47 -13.36
C VAL A 185 -10.73 -17.38 -12.16
N ILE A 186 -10.54 -16.80 -10.98
CA ILE A 186 -10.54 -17.54 -9.72
C ILE A 186 -12.02 -17.85 -9.42
N GLU A 187 -12.38 -19.13 -9.40
CA GLU A 187 -13.68 -19.64 -8.94
C GLU A 187 -13.92 -19.34 -7.45
#